data_AF-A0A2E5DYH3-F1
#
_entry.id   AF-A0A2E5DYH3-F1
#
_cell.length_a   1.000
_cell.length_b   1.000
_cell.length_c   1.000
_cell.angle_alpha   90.00
_cell.angle_beta   90.00
_cell.angle_gamma   90.00
#
_symmetry.space_group_name_H-M   'P 1'
#
loop_
_entity.id
_entity.type
_entity.pdbx_description
1 polymer ?
#
loop_
_entity_poly.entity_id
_entity_poly.type
_entity_poly.pdbx_seq_one_letter_code
_entity_poly.pdbx_strand_id
1 'polypeptide(L)'
;MLIAMGTATTLALGWLASHDNAVPLSRNVSRTLQARAAAYSGLELAVAVMQTPSEWRTAHDNGMLFQNYPIANGTVDVHLIDVATELPPVAGADTIRITVTGHSDEVSQKIQAIASVMNQSPTDNHDMSGFAIWVGDGLRMQGHSSINRWEAAPMADLGRRLFIGTTATSARSIELGINALIPDTTLIHDEDSSFGLVMNDSKLPIRQQTVSMNFAPPDSPADLPPLSGNSESNSSFNPRLDDWESHPHDLEFGSGSMIELPADHSMSLETLALENGTTLIIHGDTTLTIHDEFTINDGSIMLAPDATLNLALGGDVQLNNAYLGDEFGEHLGNSASPSWFDTTRLNITSSGEEPANRPWRLGGNTIVKAVIEAPQQRMVMRDEALIAGRIAVDHLRMRHEASIHYDHGLDTGNGPAQRSAADPLSIRERITRRLNRRFADLLNRFGNPFNGVLDPEGTTQQRSSSFGISADAAWSSDPSNREVQVELQLMMHGGDTRRWESLVAEGKSGAIW
;
A
#
# COMPACT_ATOMS: atom_id res chain seq x y z
N MET A 1 11.41 63.89 36.95
CA MET A 1 10.75 64.17 35.65
C MET A 1 11.57 63.65 34.45
N LEU A 2 12.89 63.89 34.40
CA LEU A 2 13.79 63.38 33.34
C LEU A 2 13.78 61.85 33.14
N ILE A 3 13.69 61.06 34.22
CA ILE A 3 13.68 59.58 34.16
C ILE A 3 12.38 59.04 33.54
N ALA A 4 11.24 59.68 33.83
CA ALA A 4 9.94 59.32 33.24
C ALA A 4 9.88 59.67 31.75
N MET A 5 10.53 60.76 31.35
CA MET A 5 10.63 61.14 29.94
C MET A 5 11.54 60.18 29.18
N GLY A 6 12.71 59.82 29.73
CA GLY A 6 13.61 58.85 29.11
C GLY A 6 13.01 57.45 28.94
N THR A 7 12.21 56.99 29.90
CA THR A 7 11.48 55.70 29.83
C THR A 7 10.30 55.73 28.85
N ALA A 8 9.60 56.86 28.75
CA ALA A 8 8.57 57.05 27.73
C ALA A 8 9.15 57.04 26.31
N THR A 9 10.32 57.66 26.09
CA THR A 9 10.98 57.67 24.77
C THR A 9 11.51 56.29 24.39
N THR A 10 12.09 55.52 25.32
CA THR A 10 12.56 54.15 25.03
C THR A 10 11.41 53.18 24.77
N LEU A 11 10.29 53.30 25.47
CA LEU A 11 9.09 52.52 25.18
C LEU A 11 8.47 52.90 23.84
N ALA A 12 8.44 54.20 23.49
CA ALA A 12 7.94 54.67 22.20
C ALA A 12 8.84 54.21 21.04
N LEU A 13 10.17 54.25 21.20
CA LEU A 13 11.12 53.73 20.22
C LEU A 13 11.05 52.20 20.10
N GLY A 14 10.87 51.49 21.22
CA GLY A 14 10.66 50.05 21.22
C GLY A 14 9.35 49.64 20.55
N TRP A 15 8.28 50.42 20.74
CA TRP A 15 7.00 50.22 20.06
C TRP A 15 7.07 50.52 18.56
N LEU A 16 7.73 51.60 18.15
CA LEU A 16 8.00 51.90 16.74
C LEU A 16 8.84 50.81 16.07
N ALA A 17 9.93 50.39 16.70
CA ALA A 17 10.76 49.29 16.20
C ALA A 17 9.99 47.96 16.12
N SER A 18 9.09 47.69 17.07
CA SER A 18 8.20 46.52 17.03
C SER A 18 7.14 46.61 15.93
N HIS A 19 6.64 47.81 15.63
CA HIS A 19 5.66 48.04 14.57
C HIS A 19 6.29 47.92 13.17
N ASP A 20 7.51 48.45 13.02
CA ASP A 20 8.27 48.37 11.78
C ASP A 20 8.64 46.93 11.42
N ASN A 21 8.87 46.06 12.42
CA ASN A 21 9.11 44.62 12.20
C ASN A 21 7.83 43.83 11.88
N ALA A 22 6.65 44.32 12.24
CA ALA A 22 5.39 43.62 12.03
C ALA A 22 4.96 43.60 10.55
N VAL A 23 5.31 44.63 9.77
CA VAL A 23 4.92 44.75 8.36
C VAL A 23 5.67 43.75 7.45
N PRO A 24 7.00 43.60 7.52
CA PRO A 24 7.73 42.56 6.79
C PRO A 24 7.31 41.14 7.22
N LEU A 25 7.08 40.92 8.51
CA LEU A 25 6.62 39.64 9.03
C LEU A 25 5.24 39.28 8.45
N SER A 26 4.30 40.23 8.45
CA SER A 26 2.96 40.05 7.87
C SER A 26 3.02 39.75 6.36
N ARG A 27 3.89 40.44 5.62
CA ARG A 27 4.10 40.18 4.18
C ARG A 27 4.69 38.79 3.94
N ASN A 28 5.65 38.37 4.75
CA ASN A 28 6.24 37.03 4.63
C ASN A 28 5.22 35.94 4.97
N VAL A 29 4.44 36.11 6.05
CA VAL A 29 3.34 35.19 6.38
C VAL A 29 2.32 35.13 5.24
N SER A 30 1.94 36.28 4.67
CA SER A 30 1.02 36.33 3.53
C SER A 30 1.58 35.60 2.31
N ARG A 31 2.86 35.80 1.97
CA ARG A 31 3.53 35.10 0.85
C ARG A 31 3.63 33.60 1.08
N THR A 32 3.95 33.17 2.30
CA THR A 32 3.95 31.74 2.66
C THR A 32 2.55 31.13 2.53
N LEU A 33 1.52 31.84 3.00
CA LEU A 33 0.13 31.39 2.84
C LEU A 33 -0.30 31.35 1.37
N GLN A 34 0.13 32.31 0.56
CA GLN A 34 -0.12 32.35 -0.89
C GLN A 34 0.58 31.21 -1.62
N ALA A 35 1.87 30.98 -1.38
CA ALA A 35 2.61 29.85 -1.95
C ALA A 35 1.99 28.50 -1.55
N ARG A 36 1.52 28.39 -0.29
CA ARG A 36 0.82 27.20 0.20
C ARG A 36 -0.54 27.01 -0.48
N ALA A 37 -1.32 28.07 -0.64
CA ALA A 37 -2.59 28.02 -1.34
C ALA A 37 -2.42 27.67 -2.83
N ALA A 38 -1.39 28.21 -3.48
CA ALA A 38 -0.99 27.85 -4.83
C ALA A 38 -0.65 26.36 -4.91
N ALA A 39 0.18 25.85 -3.99
CA ALA A 39 0.53 24.43 -3.95
C ALA A 39 -0.69 23.51 -3.76
N TYR A 40 -1.64 23.86 -2.88
CA TYR A 40 -2.89 23.09 -2.74
C TYR A 40 -3.74 23.13 -4.02
N SER A 41 -3.87 24.30 -4.62
CA SER A 41 -4.64 24.47 -5.87
C SER A 41 -3.98 23.69 -7.03
N GLY A 42 -2.65 23.68 -7.09
CA GLY A 42 -1.89 22.90 -8.06
C GLY A 42 -2.05 21.40 -7.86
N LEU A 43 -2.16 20.93 -6.61
CA LEU A 43 -2.47 19.54 -6.33
C LEU A 43 -3.88 19.17 -6.77
N GLU A 44 -4.89 20.01 -6.47
CA GLU A 44 -6.25 19.78 -6.94
C GLU A 44 -6.33 19.77 -8.48
N LEU A 45 -5.59 20.66 -9.15
CA LEU A 45 -5.48 20.68 -10.61
C LEU A 45 -4.84 19.40 -11.14
N ALA A 46 -3.73 18.94 -10.55
CA ALA A 46 -3.05 17.71 -10.95
C ALA A 46 -3.99 16.50 -10.84
N VAL A 47 -4.72 16.39 -9.73
CA VAL A 47 -5.70 15.32 -9.52
C VAL A 47 -6.85 15.43 -10.51
N ALA A 48 -7.34 16.63 -10.78
CA ALA A 48 -8.39 16.84 -11.77
C ALA A 48 -7.94 16.40 -13.18
N VAL A 49 -6.70 16.69 -13.57
CA VAL A 49 -6.11 16.22 -14.84
C VAL A 49 -6.05 14.70 -14.86
N MET A 50 -5.61 14.07 -13.77
CA MET A 50 -5.56 12.60 -13.67
C MET A 50 -6.92 11.92 -13.78
N GLN A 51 -8.00 12.60 -13.40
CA GLN A 51 -9.39 12.11 -13.50
C GLN A 51 -9.98 12.23 -14.91
N THR A 52 -9.30 12.91 -15.83
CA THR A 52 -9.71 13.04 -17.23
C THR A 52 -9.04 11.98 -18.10
N PRO A 53 -9.58 11.66 -19.30
CA PRO A 53 -8.95 10.76 -20.26
C PRO A 53 -7.67 11.35 -20.93
N SER A 54 -7.08 12.40 -20.35
CA SER A 54 -5.84 12.97 -20.87
C SER A 54 -4.68 11.99 -20.71
N GLU A 55 -3.74 11.99 -21.64
CA GLU A 55 -2.55 11.13 -21.62
C GLU A 55 -1.48 11.64 -20.63
N TRP A 56 -1.87 12.12 -19.44
CA TRP A 56 -0.95 12.71 -18.46
C TRP A 56 0.18 11.76 -18.02
N ARG A 57 0.02 10.45 -18.22
CA ARG A 57 1.04 9.41 -17.95
C ARG A 57 2.21 9.43 -18.92
N THR A 58 2.02 9.96 -20.12
CA THR A 58 3.03 9.99 -21.19
C THR A 58 3.28 11.40 -21.69
N ALA A 59 2.31 12.31 -21.52
CA ALA A 59 2.36 13.72 -21.88
C ALA A 59 2.97 14.57 -20.75
N HIS A 60 4.17 14.18 -20.29
CA HIS A 60 4.99 14.93 -19.34
C HIS A 60 6.43 15.01 -19.85
N ASP A 61 7.19 15.97 -19.34
CA ASP A 61 8.63 16.07 -19.61
C ASP A 61 9.40 15.54 -18.40
N ASN A 62 9.86 14.29 -18.48
CA ASN A 62 10.60 13.62 -17.41
C ASN A 62 9.91 13.69 -16.03
N GLY A 63 8.59 13.48 -16.00
CA GLY A 63 7.75 13.53 -14.81
C GLY A 63 7.15 14.91 -14.53
N MET A 64 7.57 15.97 -15.23
CA MET A 64 7.02 17.30 -15.05
C MET A 64 5.71 17.45 -15.84
N LEU A 65 4.58 17.48 -15.12
CA LEU A 65 3.25 17.70 -15.70
C LEU A 65 3.00 19.19 -15.95
N PHE A 66 3.39 20.03 -15.01
CA PHE A 66 3.28 21.48 -15.10
C PHE A 66 4.57 22.12 -14.65
N GLN A 67 5.04 23.12 -15.39
CA GLN A 67 6.20 23.94 -15.02
C GLN A 67 5.82 25.42 -15.09
N ASN A 68 6.06 26.15 -14.01
CA ASN A 68 5.72 27.56 -13.83
C ASN A 68 4.27 27.90 -14.20
N TYR A 69 3.34 26.98 -13.94
CA TYR A 69 1.96 27.15 -14.36
C TYR A 69 1.27 28.21 -13.49
N PRO A 70 0.70 29.28 -14.06
CA PRO A 70 0.08 30.34 -13.27
C PRO A 70 -1.23 29.86 -12.65
N ILE A 71 -1.34 29.96 -11.32
CA ILE A 71 -2.58 29.64 -10.59
C ILE A 71 -2.81 30.65 -9.47
N ALA A 72 -3.98 31.29 -9.49
CA ALA A 72 -4.29 32.44 -8.65
C ALA A 72 -3.20 33.53 -8.73
N ASN A 73 -2.54 33.85 -7.61
CA ASN A 73 -1.50 34.88 -7.52
C ASN A 73 -0.07 34.30 -7.45
N GLY A 74 0.12 33.04 -7.84
CA GLY A 74 1.42 32.36 -7.82
C GLY A 74 1.62 31.47 -9.03
N THR A 75 2.71 30.72 -9.03
CA THR A 75 2.97 29.65 -10.01
C THR A 75 3.12 28.32 -9.32
N VAL A 76 2.87 27.22 -10.03
CA VAL A 76 3.07 25.87 -9.52
C VAL A 76 3.90 25.03 -10.48
N ASP A 77 4.76 24.22 -9.89
CA ASP A 77 5.40 23.09 -10.54
C ASP A 77 4.78 21.80 -10.03
N VAL A 78 4.42 20.90 -10.92
CA VAL A 78 3.84 19.59 -10.59
C VAL A 78 4.71 18.51 -11.18
N HIS A 79 5.34 17.74 -10.31
CA HIS A 79 6.20 16.63 -10.66
C HIS A 79 5.55 15.30 -10.25
N LEU A 80 5.56 14.34 -11.15
CA LEU A 80 4.98 13.01 -11.02
C LEU A 80 6.09 11.98 -11.01
N ILE A 81 6.05 11.05 -10.05
CA ILE A 81 6.94 9.91 -9.97
C ILE A 81 6.07 8.67 -9.76
N ASP A 82 6.31 7.62 -10.53
CA ASP A 82 5.74 6.31 -10.26
C ASP A 82 6.38 5.73 -9.00
N VAL A 83 5.55 5.37 -8.01
CA VAL A 83 6.03 4.87 -6.71
C VAL A 83 6.68 3.50 -6.83
N ALA A 84 6.25 2.68 -7.79
CA ALA A 84 6.80 1.33 -7.94
C ALA A 84 8.22 1.34 -8.52
N THR A 85 8.46 2.19 -9.52
CA THR A 85 9.72 2.24 -10.26
C THR A 85 10.67 3.36 -9.80
N GLU A 86 10.18 4.31 -9.02
CA GLU A 86 10.86 5.59 -8.69
C GLU A 86 11.25 6.43 -9.93
N LEU A 87 10.69 6.13 -11.09
CA LEU A 87 10.93 6.81 -12.36
C LEU A 87 9.72 7.67 -12.78
N PRO A 88 9.85 8.53 -13.80
CA PRO A 88 8.70 9.20 -14.39
C PRO A 88 7.60 8.20 -14.80
N PRO A 89 6.31 8.55 -14.66
CA PRO A 89 5.23 7.62 -14.97
C PRO A 89 5.24 7.20 -16.44
N VAL A 90 4.76 5.99 -16.69
CA VAL A 90 4.53 5.42 -18.02
C VAL A 90 3.05 5.06 -18.17
N ALA A 91 2.61 4.64 -19.37
CA ALA A 91 1.20 4.40 -19.68
C ALA A 91 0.47 3.43 -18.71
N GLY A 92 1.20 2.51 -18.07
CA GLY A 92 0.68 1.56 -17.07
C GLY A 92 0.94 1.94 -15.61
N ALA A 93 1.39 3.15 -15.32
CA ALA A 93 1.66 3.56 -13.94
C ALA A 93 0.35 3.84 -13.19
N ASP A 94 0.14 3.11 -12.09
CA ASP A 94 -1.12 3.11 -11.34
C ASP A 94 -1.03 3.83 -9.99
N THR A 95 0.16 3.92 -9.40
CA THR A 95 0.38 4.63 -8.12
C THR A 95 1.42 5.72 -8.30
N ILE A 96 0.99 6.97 -8.23
CA ILE A 96 1.79 8.14 -8.57
C ILE A 96 2.01 9.03 -7.36
N ARG A 97 3.27 9.33 -7.04
CA ARG A 97 3.65 10.39 -6.11
C ARG A 97 3.62 11.73 -6.83
N ILE A 98 2.68 12.57 -6.43
CA ILE A 98 2.55 13.95 -6.90
C ILE A 98 3.31 14.85 -5.94
N THR A 99 4.30 15.57 -6.46
CA THR A 99 4.99 16.62 -5.74
C THR A 99 4.64 17.97 -6.37
N VAL A 100 3.95 18.82 -5.61
CA VAL A 100 3.59 20.16 -6.04
C VAL A 100 4.42 21.19 -5.29
N THR A 101 5.08 22.06 -6.02
CA THR A 101 5.81 23.20 -5.46
C THR A 101 5.10 24.48 -5.90
N GLY A 102 4.44 25.15 -4.97
CA GLY A 102 3.83 26.46 -5.19
C GLY A 102 4.81 27.58 -4.89
N HIS A 103 4.86 28.57 -5.77
CA HIS A 103 5.73 29.74 -5.70
C HIS A 103 4.91 31.02 -5.61
N SER A 104 5.32 31.93 -4.72
CA SER A 104 4.81 33.29 -4.62
C SER A 104 5.97 34.21 -4.32
N ASP A 105 6.37 35.05 -5.28
CA ASP A 105 7.63 35.80 -5.25
C ASP A 105 8.83 34.86 -4.99
N GLU A 106 9.63 35.14 -3.95
CA GLU A 106 10.81 34.36 -3.53
C GLU A 106 10.47 33.20 -2.56
N VAL A 107 9.20 32.99 -2.22
CA VAL A 107 8.79 31.95 -1.27
C VAL A 107 8.21 30.75 -2.02
N SER A 108 8.72 29.57 -1.72
CA SER A 108 8.18 28.30 -2.20
C SER A 108 7.59 27.46 -1.08
N GLN A 109 6.58 26.65 -1.41
CA GLN A 109 5.96 25.67 -0.52
C GLN A 109 5.77 24.37 -1.26
N LYS A 110 6.20 23.27 -0.64
CA LYS A 110 6.12 21.92 -1.22
C LYS A 110 5.00 21.14 -0.54
N ILE A 111 4.13 20.52 -1.33
CA ILE A 111 3.11 19.58 -0.89
C ILE A 111 3.31 18.28 -1.67
N GLN A 112 3.13 17.16 -0.98
CA GLN A 112 3.20 15.85 -1.61
C GLN A 112 1.91 15.07 -1.34
N ALA A 113 1.48 14.33 -2.34
CA ALA A 113 0.36 13.41 -2.23
C ALA A 113 0.63 12.19 -3.09
N ILE A 114 -0.09 11.11 -2.82
CA ILE A 114 -0.02 9.91 -3.63
C ILE A 114 -1.41 9.65 -4.19
N ALA A 115 -1.46 9.49 -5.50
CA ALA A 115 -2.66 9.20 -6.26
C ALA A 115 -2.62 7.75 -6.73
N SER A 116 -3.66 6.97 -6.40
CA SER A 116 -3.91 5.67 -7.01
C SER A 116 -4.95 5.84 -8.10
N VAL A 117 -4.63 5.40 -9.31
CA VAL A 117 -5.53 5.43 -10.44
C VAL A 117 -6.13 4.05 -10.60
N MET A 118 -7.45 3.92 -10.44
CA MET A 118 -8.11 2.62 -10.57
C MET A 118 -8.33 2.32 -12.06
N ASN A 119 -7.77 1.22 -12.54
CA ASN A 119 -8.03 0.76 -13.91
C ASN A 119 -9.44 0.13 -13.94
N GLN A 120 -10.34 0.67 -14.75
CA GLN A 120 -11.71 0.15 -14.88
C GLN A 120 -11.80 -1.12 -15.76
N SER A 121 -10.77 -1.98 -15.71
CA SER A 121 -10.86 -3.30 -16.32
C SER A 121 -11.98 -4.09 -15.62
N PRO A 122 -12.65 -5.02 -16.32
CA PRO A 122 -13.73 -5.81 -15.74
C PRO A 122 -13.22 -6.67 -14.56
N THR A 123 -13.22 -6.08 -13.37
CA THR A 123 -13.90 -6.54 -12.16
C THR A 123 -14.04 -8.06 -12.08
N ASP A 124 -12.92 -8.77 -11.93
CA ASP A 124 -12.96 -10.15 -11.50
C ASP A 124 -13.17 -10.17 -9.98
N ASN A 125 -14.27 -10.75 -9.52
CA ASN A 125 -14.53 -10.90 -8.08
C ASN A 125 -13.58 -11.92 -7.42
N HIS A 126 -12.83 -12.66 -8.25
CA HIS A 126 -11.76 -13.55 -7.85
C HIS A 126 -10.41 -12.86 -7.68
N ASP A 127 -10.30 -11.57 -8.03
CA ASP A 127 -9.06 -10.81 -7.83
C ASP A 127 -8.85 -10.52 -6.34
N MET A 128 -7.88 -11.22 -5.74
CA MET A 128 -7.47 -11.02 -4.35
C MET A 128 -6.45 -9.90 -4.18
N SER A 129 -6.12 -9.17 -5.25
CA SER A 129 -5.28 -7.98 -5.15
C SER A 129 -5.91 -6.96 -4.19
N GLY A 130 -5.08 -6.44 -3.28
CA GLY A 130 -5.51 -5.55 -2.20
C GLY A 130 -5.73 -6.24 -0.85
N PHE A 131 -5.84 -7.58 -0.79
CA PHE A 131 -5.87 -8.31 0.47
C PHE A 131 -4.46 -8.73 0.91
N ALA A 132 -4.11 -8.37 2.14
CA ALA A 132 -2.91 -8.90 2.78
C ALA A 132 -3.08 -10.39 3.09
N ILE A 133 -4.26 -10.74 3.57
CA ILE A 133 -4.66 -12.10 3.91
C ILE A 133 -6.08 -12.32 3.43
N TRP A 134 -6.31 -13.44 2.75
CA TRP A 134 -7.64 -13.99 2.55
C TRP A 134 -7.75 -15.33 3.27
N VAL A 135 -8.83 -15.52 4.04
CA VAL A 135 -9.14 -16.78 4.71
C VAL A 135 -10.54 -17.29 4.38
N GLY A 136 -10.65 -18.56 3.97
CA GLY A 136 -11.93 -19.21 3.71
C GLY A 136 -12.76 -19.40 4.97
N ASP A 137 -12.33 -20.33 5.84
CA ASP A 137 -13.05 -20.74 7.05
C ASP A 137 -12.61 -20.01 8.33
N GLY A 138 -11.32 -19.64 8.46
CA GLY A 138 -10.91 -18.93 9.66
C GLY A 138 -9.46 -18.45 9.77
N LEU A 139 -9.27 -17.51 10.69
CA LEU A 139 -7.99 -16.92 11.09
C LEU A 139 -7.85 -17.00 12.61
N ARG A 140 -6.74 -17.58 13.08
CA ARG A 140 -6.42 -17.61 14.51
C ARG A 140 -5.03 -17.10 14.77
N MET A 141 -4.93 -15.99 15.51
CA MET A 141 -3.67 -15.38 15.91
C MET A 141 -3.47 -15.49 17.42
N GLN A 142 -2.33 -16.02 17.84
CA GLN A 142 -1.98 -16.24 19.25
C GLN A 142 -0.52 -15.88 19.51
N GLY A 143 -0.19 -15.58 20.77
CA GLY A 143 1.15 -15.09 21.11
C GLY A 143 1.36 -13.66 20.61
N HIS A 144 2.61 -13.31 20.31
CA HIS A 144 3.03 -12.03 19.73
C HIS A 144 2.96 -12.02 18.19
N SER A 145 2.14 -12.88 17.59
CA SER A 145 1.98 -12.95 16.13
C SER A 145 1.48 -11.62 15.57
N SER A 146 1.95 -11.24 14.37
CA SER A 146 1.65 -9.93 13.80
C SER A 146 1.32 -9.95 12.31
N ILE A 147 0.51 -8.99 11.87
CA ILE A 147 0.27 -8.72 10.44
C ILE A 147 0.58 -7.24 10.24
N ASN A 148 1.61 -6.94 9.47
CA ASN A 148 2.13 -5.60 9.28
C ASN A 148 2.28 -5.25 7.79
N ARG A 149 2.54 -3.97 7.54
CA ARG A 149 3.06 -3.51 6.25
C ARG A 149 4.53 -3.91 6.16
N TRP A 150 4.97 -4.31 4.98
CA TRP A 150 6.37 -4.57 4.74
C TRP A 150 7.14 -3.26 4.67
N GLU A 151 7.82 -2.87 5.76
CA GLU A 151 8.45 -1.54 5.89
C GLU A 151 9.48 -1.23 4.79
N ALA A 152 10.19 -2.24 4.29
CA ALA A 152 11.16 -2.08 3.22
C ALA A 152 10.52 -1.90 1.84
N ALA A 153 9.24 -2.19 1.67
CA ALA A 153 8.58 -2.13 0.38
C ALA A 153 8.39 -0.67 -0.11
N PRO A 154 8.52 -0.38 -1.42
CA PRO A 154 8.36 0.96 -1.97
C PRO A 154 7.00 1.60 -1.61
N MET A 155 5.96 0.77 -1.46
CA MET A 155 4.61 1.20 -1.13
C MET A 155 4.28 1.18 0.37
N ALA A 156 5.24 0.92 1.26
CA ALA A 156 5.01 0.90 2.71
C ALA A 156 4.67 2.28 3.29
N ASP A 157 5.38 3.30 2.79
CA ASP A 157 5.25 4.71 3.17
C ASP A 157 3.89 5.31 2.82
N LEU A 158 3.13 4.64 1.94
CA LEU A 158 1.76 5.04 1.64
C LEU A 158 0.91 5.06 2.90
N GLY A 159 1.23 4.24 3.91
CA GLY A 159 0.41 4.15 5.11
C GLY A 159 -1.03 3.70 4.82
N ARG A 160 -1.22 2.93 3.74
CA ARG A 160 -2.49 2.32 3.39
C ARG A 160 -2.91 1.33 4.47
N ARG A 161 -4.21 1.12 4.55
CA ARG A 161 -4.81 0.13 5.45
C ARG A 161 -4.50 -1.27 4.96
N LEU A 162 -4.30 -2.19 5.89
CA LEU A 162 -4.27 -3.61 5.57
C LEU A 162 -5.70 -4.12 5.46
N PHE A 163 -5.95 -4.98 4.48
CA PHE A 163 -7.25 -5.63 4.31
C PHE A 163 -7.10 -7.13 4.57
N ILE A 164 -8.01 -7.67 5.37
CA ILE A 164 -8.18 -9.12 5.56
C ILE A 164 -9.54 -9.47 4.95
N GLY A 165 -9.57 -10.42 4.04
CA GLY A 165 -10.80 -10.94 3.42
C GLY A 165 -11.22 -12.26 4.06
N THR A 166 -12.52 -12.49 4.20
CA THR A 166 -13.04 -13.81 4.59
C THR A 166 -14.42 -14.12 4.04
N THR A 167 -14.65 -15.39 3.70
CA THR A 167 -15.96 -15.96 3.36
C THR A 167 -16.58 -16.74 4.53
N ALA A 168 -15.95 -16.72 5.70
CA ALA A 168 -16.43 -17.44 6.87
C ALA A 168 -17.76 -16.89 7.36
N THR A 169 -18.71 -17.78 7.62
CA THR A 169 -20.04 -17.43 8.14
C THR A 169 -20.20 -17.74 9.62
N SER A 170 -19.34 -18.60 10.17
CA SER A 170 -19.43 -19.08 11.55
C SER A 170 -19.02 -18.02 12.58
N ALA A 171 -19.64 -18.09 13.75
CA ALA A 171 -19.19 -17.28 14.88
C ALA A 171 -17.78 -17.73 15.33
N ARG A 172 -16.93 -16.77 15.67
CA ARG A 172 -15.54 -16.98 16.12
C ARG A 172 -14.61 -17.62 15.08
N SER A 173 -14.92 -17.51 13.79
CA SER A 173 -13.98 -17.89 12.73
C SER A 173 -12.72 -17.03 12.72
N ILE A 174 -12.81 -15.78 13.19
CA ILE A 174 -11.65 -14.88 13.34
C ILE A 174 -11.36 -14.70 14.82
N GLU A 175 -10.29 -15.31 15.32
CA GLU A 175 -9.85 -15.23 16.71
C GLU A 175 -8.51 -14.52 16.84
N LEU A 176 -8.48 -13.40 17.57
CA LEU A 176 -7.29 -12.59 17.78
C LEU A 176 -6.95 -12.56 19.26
N GLY A 177 -5.81 -13.16 19.60
CA GLY A 177 -5.33 -13.23 20.96
C GLY A 177 -4.88 -11.88 21.52
N ILE A 178 -4.76 -11.81 22.84
CA ILE A 178 -4.44 -10.59 23.61
C ILE A 178 -3.15 -9.86 23.18
N ASN A 179 -2.18 -10.62 22.69
CA ASN A 179 -0.86 -10.11 22.29
C ASN A 179 -0.69 -10.05 20.77
N ALA A 180 -1.71 -10.40 19.98
CA ALA A 180 -1.65 -10.29 18.53
C ALA A 180 -1.62 -8.82 18.10
N LEU A 181 -0.78 -8.49 17.12
CA LEU A 181 -0.60 -7.12 16.62
C LEU A 181 -1.08 -6.99 15.17
N ILE A 182 -2.12 -6.19 14.96
CA ILE A 182 -2.74 -6.00 13.65
C ILE A 182 -3.10 -4.50 13.48
N PRO A 183 -2.12 -3.63 13.16
CA PRO A 183 -2.33 -2.20 13.06
C PRO A 183 -3.13 -1.81 11.81
N ASP A 184 -4.04 -0.84 11.99
CA ASP A 184 -4.85 -0.19 10.93
C ASP A 184 -5.45 -1.15 9.88
N THR A 185 -6.07 -2.23 10.36
CA THR A 185 -6.63 -3.28 9.51
C THR A 185 -8.15 -3.19 9.39
N THR A 186 -8.65 -3.52 8.21
CA THR A 186 -10.07 -3.68 7.92
C THR A 186 -10.34 -5.12 7.51
N LEU A 187 -11.23 -5.79 8.25
CA LEU A 187 -11.77 -7.09 7.89
C LEU A 187 -12.97 -6.88 6.96
N ILE A 188 -12.92 -7.50 5.79
CA ILE A 188 -14.00 -7.54 4.81
C ILE A 188 -14.61 -8.94 4.85
N HIS A 189 -15.93 -9.01 4.98
CA HIS A 189 -16.68 -10.26 5.09
C HIS A 189 -18.02 -10.16 4.35
N ASP A 190 -18.63 -11.32 4.09
CA ASP A 190 -19.94 -11.42 3.43
C ASP A 190 -21.09 -10.94 4.35
N GLU A 191 -22.22 -10.57 3.75
CA GLU A 191 -23.49 -10.24 4.44
C GLU A 191 -24.04 -11.41 5.25
N ASP A 192 -23.77 -12.64 4.80
CA ASP A 192 -24.19 -13.86 5.48
C ASP A 192 -23.34 -14.21 6.71
N SER A 193 -22.28 -13.44 7.01
CA SER A 193 -21.42 -13.69 8.17
C SER A 193 -22.12 -13.41 9.50
N SER A 194 -21.86 -14.27 10.49
CA SER A 194 -22.38 -14.09 11.85
C SER A 194 -21.94 -12.77 12.49
N PHE A 195 -22.83 -12.12 13.24
CA PHE A 195 -22.47 -10.97 14.10
C PHE A 195 -21.35 -11.28 15.10
N GLY A 196 -21.15 -12.56 15.43
CA GLY A 196 -20.07 -13.05 16.29
C GLY A 196 -18.83 -13.52 15.54
N LEU A 197 -18.65 -13.16 14.26
CA LEU A 197 -17.54 -13.62 13.40
C LEU A 197 -16.17 -13.40 14.06
N VAL A 198 -15.98 -12.21 14.64
CA VAL A 198 -14.70 -11.78 15.20
C VAL A 198 -14.72 -11.84 16.72
N MET A 199 -13.80 -12.61 17.28
CA MET A 199 -13.40 -12.53 18.67
C MET A 199 -12.06 -11.83 18.75
N ASN A 200 -12.07 -10.58 19.21
CA ASN A 200 -10.87 -9.76 19.31
C ASN A 200 -10.52 -9.47 20.78
N ASP A 201 -9.58 -10.23 21.32
CA ASP A 201 -9.00 -9.98 22.64
C ASP A 201 -7.79 -9.02 22.56
N SER A 202 -7.35 -8.66 21.36
CA SER A 202 -6.23 -7.74 21.15
C SER A 202 -6.62 -6.30 21.56
N LYS A 203 -5.61 -5.48 21.85
CA LYS A 203 -5.82 -4.07 22.20
C LYS A 203 -6.11 -3.18 20.98
N LEU A 204 -5.97 -3.69 19.77
CA LEU A 204 -6.10 -2.93 18.54
C LEU A 204 -7.49 -3.15 17.92
N PRO A 205 -8.25 -2.08 17.65
CA PRO A 205 -9.55 -2.22 17.03
C PRO A 205 -9.39 -2.63 15.56
N ILE A 206 -10.20 -3.59 15.14
CA ILE A 206 -10.37 -3.96 13.73
C ILE A 206 -11.67 -3.37 13.24
N ARG A 207 -11.63 -2.76 12.05
CA ARG A 207 -12.83 -2.30 11.38
C ARG A 207 -13.43 -3.48 10.62
N GLN A 208 -14.73 -3.66 10.71
CA GLN A 208 -15.44 -4.64 9.93
C GLN A 208 -16.19 -3.92 8.82
N GLN A 209 -16.15 -4.49 7.63
CA GLN A 209 -16.89 -4.03 6.48
C GLN A 209 -17.56 -5.21 5.82
N THR A 210 -18.85 -5.07 5.60
CA THR A 210 -19.68 -6.07 4.94
C THR A 210 -19.77 -5.75 3.46
N VAL A 211 -19.71 -6.77 2.61
CA VAL A 211 -19.88 -6.65 1.16
C VAL A 211 -20.92 -7.64 0.65
N SER A 212 -21.78 -7.20 -0.27
CA SER A 212 -22.86 -7.99 -0.85
C SER A 212 -22.43 -8.82 -2.07
N MET A 213 -21.13 -8.98 -2.29
CA MET A 213 -20.56 -9.70 -3.43
C MET A 213 -19.78 -10.90 -2.95
N ASN A 214 -19.95 -12.05 -3.62
CA ASN A 214 -19.07 -13.19 -3.38
C ASN A 214 -17.66 -12.80 -3.85
N PHE A 215 -16.70 -12.82 -2.93
CA PHE A 215 -15.30 -12.60 -3.22
C PHE A 215 -14.51 -13.78 -2.62
N ALA A 216 -14.03 -14.63 -3.52
CA ALA A 216 -13.18 -15.74 -3.16
C ALA A 216 -12.13 -15.87 -4.26
N PRO A 217 -10.87 -16.20 -3.94
CA PRO A 217 -9.91 -16.62 -4.95
C PRO A 217 -10.53 -17.73 -5.81
N PRO A 218 -10.13 -17.86 -7.07
CA PRO A 218 -10.60 -18.97 -7.89
C PRO A 218 -10.20 -20.28 -7.22
N ASP A 219 -11.02 -21.33 -7.37
CA ASP A 219 -10.58 -22.68 -7.01
C ASP A 219 -9.26 -22.98 -7.74
N SER A 220 -8.34 -23.67 -7.06
CA SER A 220 -6.99 -23.79 -7.58
C SER A 220 -6.98 -24.40 -8.99
N PRO A 221 -6.34 -23.73 -9.98
CA PRO A 221 -6.43 -24.10 -11.38
C PRO A 221 -5.48 -25.24 -11.80
N ALA A 222 -4.60 -25.74 -10.93
CA ALA A 222 -3.53 -26.63 -11.36
C ALA A 222 -3.99 -28.10 -11.41
N ASP A 223 -4.39 -28.57 -12.60
CA ASP A 223 -4.23 -29.99 -12.95
C ASP A 223 -2.74 -30.31 -12.84
N LEU A 224 -2.39 -31.28 -11.99
CA LEU A 224 -1.00 -31.68 -11.82
C LEU A 224 -0.50 -32.32 -13.12
N PRO A 225 0.60 -31.82 -13.73
CA PRO A 225 1.21 -32.47 -14.87
C PRO A 225 1.69 -33.88 -14.46
N PRO A 226 1.81 -34.82 -15.42
CA PRO A 226 2.41 -36.11 -15.14
C PRO A 226 3.83 -35.92 -14.59
N LEU A 227 4.21 -36.77 -13.63
CA LEU A 227 5.56 -36.80 -13.08
C LEU A 227 6.59 -36.85 -14.22
N SER A 228 7.59 -35.97 -14.11
CA SER A 228 8.76 -36.01 -14.97
C SER A 228 9.83 -36.88 -14.31
N GLY A 229 10.74 -37.42 -15.11
CA GLY A 229 11.84 -38.23 -14.60
C GLY A 229 11.59 -39.73 -14.59
N ASN A 230 12.45 -40.46 -13.86
CA ASN A 230 12.38 -41.90 -13.71
C ASN A 230 11.85 -42.29 -12.32
N SER A 231 11.17 -43.43 -12.24
CA SER A 231 10.60 -43.96 -11.00
C SER A 231 11.64 -44.53 -10.02
N GLU A 232 12.93 -44.24 -10.22
CA GLU A 232 13.99 -44.72 -9.35
C GLU A 232 14.12 -43.75 -8.17
N SER A 233 13.81 -44.20 -6.96
CA SER A 233 14.08 -43.43 -5.74
C SER A 233 15.60 -43.38 -5.53
N ASN A 234 16.22 -42.22 -5.64
CA ASN A 234 17.66 -42.08 -5.41
C ASN A 234 17.91 -41.08 -4.28
N SER A 235 18.35 -41.57 -3.13
CA SER A 235 18.49 -40.80 -1.88
C SER A 235 19.63 -39.76 -1.90
N SER A 236 20.29 -39.55 -3.03
CA SER A 236 21.33 -38.52 -3.19
C SER A 236 21.52 -38.20 -4.67
N PHE A 237 20.63 -37.39 -5.22
CA PHE A 237 20.82 -36.82 -6.56
C PHE A 237 21.77 -35.62 -6.45
N ASN A 238 22.92 -35.67 -7.15
CA ASN A 238 23.86 -34.56 -7.22
C ASN A 238 24.03 -34.14 -8.70
N PRO A 239 23.10 -33.32 -9.22
CA PRO A 239 22.99 -33.06 -10.64
C PRO A 239 24.19 -32.28 -11.18
N ARG A 240 24.64 -32.67 -12.37
CA ARG A 240 25.24 -31.75 -13.34
C ARG A 240 24.13 -31.15 -14.20
N LEU A 241 24.42 -30.06 -14.92
CA LEU A 241 23.44 -29.40 -15.79
C LEU A 241 22.72 -30.36 -16.76
N ASP A 242 23.39 -31.40 -17.24
CA ASP A 242 22.83 -32.37 -18.19
C ASP A 242 21.96 -33.45 -17.52
N ASP A 243 22.04 -33.62 -16.20
CA ASP A 243 21.38 -34.72 -15.47
C ASP A 243 19.89 -34.43 -15.19
N TRP A 244 19.44 -33.18 -15.40
CA TRP A 244 18.06 -32.75 -15.17
C TRP A 244 17.07 -33.35 -16.18
N GLU A 245 17.50 -33.79 -17.36
CA GLU A 245 16.59 -34.49 -18.29
C GLU A 245 16.19 -35.90 -17.80
N SER A 246 16.96 -36.48 -16.88
CA SER A 246 16.73 -37.82 -16.31
C SER A 246 16.81 -37.81 -14.78
N HIS A 247 16.02 -36.95 -14.14
CA HIS A 247 15.93 -36.86 -12.68
C HIS A 247 15.02 -37.96 -12.10
N PRO A 248 15.19 -38.35 -10.81
CA PRO A 248 14.22 -39.19 -10.11
C PRO A 248 12.92 -38.44 -9.78
N HIS A 249 11.83 -39.16 -9.57
CA HIS A 249 10.57 -38.59 -9.08
C HIS A 249 10.73 -37.97 -7.68
N ASP A 250 11.57 -38.57 -6.84
CA ASP A 250 11.89 -38.10 -5.49
C ASP A 250 13.28 -37.45 -5.50
N LEU A 251 13.33 -36.15 -5.18
CA LEU A 251 14.58 -35.41 -5.05
C LEU A 251 14.86 -35.10 -3.58
N GLU A 252 15.94 -35.68 -3.06
CA GLU A 252 16.47 -35.37 -1.74
C GLU A 252 17.89 -34.83 -1.88
N PHE A 253 18.07 -33.59 -1.45
CA PHE A 253 19.34 -32.90 -1.51
C PHE A 253 19.93 -32.73 -0.10
N GLY A 254 20.92 -33.57 0.18
CA GLY A 254 21.67 -33.57 1.43
C GLY A 254 22.69 -32.43 1.58
N SER A 255 23.33 -32.41 2.74
CA SER A 255 23.98 -31.25 3.36
C SER A 255 24.87 -30.35 2.50
N GLY A 256 24.58 -29.04 2.59
CA GLY A 256 25.48 -27.93 2.25
C GLY A 256 25.78 -27.76 0.76
N SER A 257 25.00 -28.40 -0.11
CA SER A 257 25.19 -28.31 -1.55
C SER A 257 24.52 -27.05 -2.10
N MET A 258 25.15 -26.45 -3.12
CA MET A 258 24.56 -25.40 -3.94
C MET A 258 24.20 -26.02 -5.28
N ILE A 259 22.92 -26.00 -5.63
CA ILE A 259 22.37 -26.69 -6.79
C ILE A 259 21.69 -25.65 -7.67
N GLU A 260 22.09 -25.57 -8.93
CA GLU A 260 21.50 -24.64 -9.91
C GLU A 260 20.52 -25.41 -10.79
N LEU A 261 19.27 -24.95 -10.85
CA LEU A 261 18.33 -25.41 -11.86
C LEU A 261 18.63 -24.73 -13.20
N PRO A 262 18.55 -25.47 -14.32
CA PRO A 262 18.62 -24.87 -15.65
C PRO A 262 17.52 -23.83 -15.83
N ALA A 263 17.84 -22.77 -16.58
CA ALA A 263 16.88 -21.72 -16.88
C ALA A 263 15.69 -22.25 -17.68
N ASP A 264 14.52 -21.65 -17.46
CA ASP A 264 13.26 -21.90 -18.18
C ASP A 264 12.80 -23.37 -18.13
N HIS A 265 13.11 -24.06 -17.03
CA HIS A 265 12.80 -25.47 -16.87
C HIS A 265 11.46 -25.67 -16.14
N SER A 266 10.68 -26.66 -16.59
CA SER A 266 9.50 -27.10 -15.87
C SER A 266 9.65 -28.57 -15.49
N MET A 267 9.48 -28.85 -14.21
CA MET A 267 9.64 -30.19 -13.66
C MET A 267 8.49 -30.53 -12.71
N SER A 268 8.13 -31.81 -12.72
CA SER A 268 7.08 -32.38 -11.89
C SER A 268 7.65 -33.53 -11.07
N LEU A 269 7.70 -33.35 -9.76
CA LEU A 269 8.26 -34.27 -8.80
C LEU A 269 7.16 -34.88 -7.94
N GLU A 270 7.43 -36.06 -7.41
CA GLU A 270 6.62 -36.63 -6.33
C GLU A 270 6.99 -35.94 -5.01
N THR A 271 8.29 -35.91 -4.71
CA THR A 271 8.84 -35.38 -3.46
C THR A 271 10.02 -34.45 -3.73
N LEU A 272 10.12 -33.35 -2.97
CA LEU A 272 11.32 -32.52 -2.89
C LEU A 272 11.69 -32.24 -1.43
N ALA A 273 12.88 -32.67 -1.04
CA ALA A 273 13.46 -32.44 0.28
C ALA A 273 14.81 -31.70 0.18
N LEU A 274 14.91 -30.53 0.82
CA LEU A 274 16.15 -29.77 0.99
C LEU A 274 16.58 -29.81 2.45
N GLU A 275 17.78 -30.31 2.73
CA GLU A 275 18.26 -30.44 4.11
C GLU A 275 19.63 -29.80 4.34
N ASN A 276 19.91 -29.45 5.60
CA ASN A 276 21.26 -29.26 6.12
C ASN A 276 22.09 -28.20 5.37
N GLY A 277 21.53 -27.00 5.16
CA GLY A 277 22.20 -25.86 4.53
C GLY A 277 22.18 -25.88 3.00
N THR A 278 21.47 -26.82 2.38
CA THR A 278 21.36 -26.90 0.93
C THR A 278 20.66 -25.67 0.35
N THR A 279 21.19 -25.16 -0.75
CA THR A 279 20.65 -24.01 -1.48
C THR A 279 20.33 -24.39 -2.92
N LEU A 280 19.08 -24.23 -3.31
CA LEU A 280 18.60 -24.38 -4.67
C LEU A 280 18.52 -23.01 -5.35
N ILE A 281 19.26 -22.79 -6.42
CA ILE A 281 19.28 -21.54 -7.17
C ILE A 281 18.45 -21.70 -8.44
N ILE A 282 17.49 -20.80 -8.63
CA ILE A 282 16.57 -20.78 -9.76
C ILE A 282 16.99 -19.67 -10.74
N HIS A 283 17.03 -20.03 -12.02
CA HIS A 283 17.30 -19.12 -13.14
C HIS A 283 16.11 -19.11 -14.12
N GLY A 284 15.89 -17.99 -14.81
CA GLY A 284 14.82 -17.86 -15.80
C GLY A 284 13.42 -18.15 -15.26
N ASP A 285 12.49 -18.49 -16.15
CA ASP A 285 11.09 -18.74 -15.82
C ASP A 285 10.85 -20.23 -15.50
N THR A 286 10.97 -20.58 -14.23
CA THR A 286 10.90 -21.98 -13.78
C THR A 286 9.54 -22.33 -13.20
N THR A 287 9.03 -23.52 -13.52
CA THR A 287 7.82 -24.08 -12.88
C THR A 287 8.12 -25.40 -12.22
N LEU A 288 8.01 -25.45 -10.90
CA LEU A 288 8.25 -26.64 -10.09
C LEU A 288 6.92 -27.14 -9.55
N THR A 289 6.55 -28.37 -9.92
CA THR A 289 5.33 -29.02 -9.43
C THR A 289 5.70 -30.17 -8.51
N ILE A 290 5.10 -30.23 -7.33
CA ILE A 290 5.37 -31.26 -6.32
C ILE A 290 4.04 -31.89 -5.90
N HIS A 291 3.93 -33.20 -6.08
CA HIS A 291 2.68 -33.94 -5.90
C HIS A 291 2.42 -34.28 -4.42
N ASP A 292 3.36 -34.89 -3.70
CA ASP A 292 3.14 -35.42 -2.34
C ASP A 292 3.83 -34.60 -1.24
N GLU A 293 5.17 -34.51 -1.21
CA GLU A 293 5.88 -33.90 -0.08
C GLU A 293 6.89 -32.82 -0.51
N PHE A 294 6.74 -31.63 0.06
CA PHE A 294 7.70 -30.53 -0.07
C PHE A 294 8.26 -30.13 1.30
N THR A 295 9.51 -30.50 1.54
CA THR A 295 10.16 -30.31 2.84
C THR A 295 11.46 -29.52 2.69
N ILE A 296 11.62 -28.47 3.50
CA ILE A 296 12.87 -27.72 3.62
C ILE A 296 13.24 -27.62 5.10
N ASN A 297 14.36 -28.23 5.47
CA ASN A 297 14.91 -28.23 6.82
C ASN A 297 16.31 -27.60 6.80
N ASP A 298 16.43 -26.40 7.36
CA ASP A 298 17.67 -25.63 7.34
C ASP A 298 18.19 -25.40 5.89
N GLY A 299 17.31 -25.22 4.91
CA GLY A 299 17.67 -25.08 3.49
C GLY A 299 17.11 -23.80 2.86
N SER A 300 17.53 -23.50 1.63
CA SER A 300 17.14 -22.29 0.91
C SER A 300 16.76 -22.56 -0.54
N ILE A 301 15.77 -21.83 -1.06
CA ILE A 301 15.51 -21.64 -2.48
C ILE A 301 15.73 -20.16 -2.80
N MET A 302 16.64 -19.88 -3.71
CA MET A 302 17.06 -18.52 -4.08
C MET A 302 16.76 -18.26 -5.55
N LEU A 303 16.16 -17.12 -5.86
CA LEU A 303 15.89 -16.68 -7.22
C LEU A 303 16.97 -15.71 -7.68
N ALA A 304 17.63 -16.02 -8.81
CA ALA A 304 18.52 -15.08 -9.51
C ALA A 304 17.77 -13.81 -9.94
N PRO A 305 18.39 -12.65 -10.23
CA PRO A 305 17.71 -11.36 -10.40
C PRO A 305 16.60 -11.30 -11.46
N ASP A 306 16.72 -12.13 -12.50
CA ASP A 306 15.82 -12.25 -13.63
C ASP A 306 14.90 -13.47 -13.56
N ALA A 307 15.00 -14.28 -12.50
CA ALA A 307 14.24 -15.51 -12.37
C ALA A 307 12.81 -15.27 -11.86
N THR A 308 11.89 -16.10 -12.35
CA THR A 308 10.56 -16.30 -11.76
C THR A 308 10.39 -17.78 -11.41
N LEU A 309 9.69 -18.05 -10.30
CA LEU A 309 9.38 -19.40 -9.84
C LEU A 309 7.89 -19.52 -9.59
N ASN A 310 7.25 -20.43 -10.32
CA ASN A 310 5.91 -20.91 -10.04
C ASN A 310 6.01 -22.27 -9.35
N LEU A 311 5.60 -22.33 -8.09
CA LEU A 311 5.60 -23.54 -7.28
C LEU A 311 4.16 -24.05 -7.13
N ALA A 312 3.87 -25.23 -7.65
CA ALA A 312 2.57 -25.89 -7.52
C ALA A 312 2.68 -27.08 -6.56
N LEU A 313 1.92 -27.08 -5.47
CA LEU A 313 2.08 -28.01 -4.33
C LEU A 313 0.77 -28.77 -4.03
N GLY A 314 0.78 -30.10 -4.16
CA GLY A 314 -0.40 -30.93 -3.85
C GLY A 314 -0.52 -31.35 -2.40
N GLY A 315 0.51 -32.01 -1.86
CA GLY A 315 0.44 -32.64 -0.54
C GLY A 315 1.00 -31.80 0.62
N ASP A 316 1.83 -32.44 1.45
CA ASP A 316 2.34 -31.85 2.70
C ASP A 316 3.47 -30.86 2.43
N VAL A 317 3.45 -29.76 3.17
CA VAL A 317 4.47 -28.71 3.06
C VAL A 317 5.04 -28.46 4.45
N GLN A 318 6.34 -28.68 4.60
CA GLN A 318 7.05 -28.47 5.86
C GLN A 318 8.28 -27.60 5.64
N LEU A 319 8.21 -26.36 6.12
CA LEU A 319 9.30 -25.40 6.07
C LEU A 319 9.77 -25.12 7.50
N ASN A 320 11.01 -25.51 7.80
CA ASN A 320 11.62 -25.30 9.11
C ASN A 320 13.03 -24.72 8.94
N ASN A 321 13.25 -23.52 9.50
CA ASN A 321 14.45 -22.72 9.23
C ASN A 321 14.75 -22.58 7.73
N ALA A 322 13.69 -22.41 6.94
CA ALA A 322 13.77 -22.36 5.49
C ALA A 322 13.82 -20.92 4.97
N TYR A 323 14.49 -20.70 3.84
CA TYR A 323 14.48 -19.42 3.15
C TYR A 323 13.99 -19.58 1.71
N LEU A 324 12.97 -18.83 1.31
CA LEU A 324 12.50 -18.74 -0.08
C LEU A 324 12.43 -17.27 -0.49
N GLY A 325 13.26 -16.83 -1.43
CA GLY A 325 13.33 -15.41 -1.82
C GLY A 325 14.47 -15.05 -2.77
N ASP A 326 14.99 -13.84 -2.63
CA ASP A 326 16.07 -13.29 -3.47
C ASP A 326 17.44 -13.90 -3.20
N GLU A 327 18.35 -13.70 -4.17
CA GLU A 327 19.74 -14.18 -4.19
C GLU A 327 20.61 -13.76 -3.00
N PHE A 328 20.25 -12.68 -2.29
CA PHE A 328 21.13 -12.15 -1.25
C PHE A 328 21.06 -12.93 0.05
N GLY A 329 19.99 -13.72 0.27
CA GLY A 329 19.79 -14.53 1.45
C GLY A 329 19.69 -13.68 2.72
N GLU A 330 18.65 -13.88 3.52
CA GLU A 330 18.58 -13.20 4.81
C GLU A 330 19.15 -14.07 5.92
N HIS A 331 20.05 -13.48 6.70
CA HIS A 331 20.51 -14.12 7.93
C HIS A 331 19.37 -14.17 8.93
N LEU A 332 18.82 -15.37 9.07
CA LEU A 332 17.92 -15.83 10.13
C LEU A 332 18.50 -15.45 11.51
N GLY A 333 18.03 -14.35 12.11
CA GLY A 333 18.47 -14.03 13.47
C GLY A 333 18.21 -12.64 14.03
N ASN A 334 17.58 -11.72 13.30
CA ASN A 334 17.14 -10.48 13.89
C ASN A 334 15.77 -10.09 13.34
N SER A 335 14.88 -9.74 14.26
CA SER A 335 13.55 -9.10 14.11
C SER A 335 13.45 -7.86 13.19
N ALA A 336 14.41 -7.65 12.29
CA ALA A 336 14.35 -6.64 11.25
C ALA A 336 13.34 -7.10 10.18
N SER A 337 12.60 -6.14 9.63
CA SER A 337 11.81 -6.38 8.43
C SER A 337 12.73 -6.91 7.32
N PRO A 338 12.32 -7.94 6.55
CA PRO A 338 13.10 -8.42 5.43
C PRO A 338 13.38 -7.31 4.41
N SER A 339 14.49 -7.42 3.68
CA SER A 339 14.80 -6.61 2.51
C SER A 339 13.70 -6.80 1.47
N TRP A 340 13.33 -5.70 0.80
CA TRP A 340 12.29 -5.78 -0.21
C TRP A 340 12.68 -6.69 -1.38
N PHE A 341 11.71 -7.47 -1.82
CA PHE A 341 11.75 -8.35 -2.96
C PHE A 341 10.43 -8.24 -3.71
N ASP A 342 10.48 -8.23 -5.05
CA ASP A 342 9.27 -8.32 -5.85
C ASP A 342 8.67 -9.73 -5.74
N THR A 343 7.69 -9.86 -4.85
CA THR A 343 7.02 -11.13 -4.57
C THR A 343 6.22 -11.71 -5.72
N THR A 344 5.94 -10.95 -6.79
CA THR A 344 5.28 -11.52 -7.98
C THR A 344 6.17 -12.52 -8.72
N ARG A 345 7.47 -12.52 -8.43
CA ARG A 345 8.45 -13.45 -8.99
C ARG A 345 8.43 -14.82 -8.34
N LEU A 346 7.81 -14.97 -7.16
CA LEU A 346 7.64 -16.25 -6.49
C LEU A 346 6.17 -16.47 -6.17
N ASN A 347 5.52 -17.32 -6.97
CA ASN A 347 4.12 -17.69 -6.76
C ASN A 347 4.03 -19.13 -6.23
N ILE A 348 3.33 -19.33 -5.12
CA ILE A 348 3.10 -20.64 -4.51
C ILE A 348 1.61 -20.93 -4.58
N THR A 349 1.24 -21.96 -5.33
CA THR A 349 -0.14 -22.38 -5.53
C THR A 349 -0.35 -23.78 -4.98
N SER A 350 -1.51 -24.05 -4.37
CA SER A 350 -1.87 -25.44 -4.06
C SER A 350 -2.35 -26.15 -5.33
N SER A 351 -2.16 -27.45 -5.53
CA SER A 351 -2.92 -28.18 -6.56
C SER A 351 -4.21 -28.78 -5.99
N GLY A 352 -5.18 -29.06 -6.85
CA GLY A 352 -6.54 -29.45 -6.46
C GLY A 352 -6.73 -30.91 -6.01
N GLU A 353 -5.65 -31.67 -5.82
CA GLU A 353 -5.73 -33.08 -5.41
C GLU A 353 -5.95 -33.20 -3.89
N GLU A 354 -7.22 -33.05 -3.50
CA GLU A 354 -7.78 -33.16 -2.14
C GLU A 354 -7.18 -32.18 -1.10
N PRO A 355 -8.00 -31.60 -0.19
CA PRO A 355 -7.48 -30.97 1.00
C PRO A 355 -6.86 -32.07 1.85
N ALA A 356 -5.55 -32.30 1.68
CA ALA A 356 -4.80 -33.20 2.53
C ALA A 356 -5.13 -32.78 3.97
N ASN A 357 -5.49 -33.75 4.81
CA ASN A 357 -5.75 -33.53 6.23
C ASN A 357 -4.46 -33.07 6.99
N ARG A 358 -3.44 -32.65 6.24
CA ARG A 358 -2.10 -32.23 6.62
C ARG A 358 -2.01 -30.74 6.32
N PRO A 359 -1.98 -29.88 7.36
CA PRO A 359 -1.80 -28.45 7.15
C PRO A 359 -0.37 -28.17 6.69
N TRP A 360 -0.18 -27.21 5.79
CA TRP A 360 1.13 -26.62 5.49
C TRP A 360 1.72 -25.98 6.75
N ARG A 361 2.98 -26.27 7.05
CA ARG A 361 3.64 -25.88 8.30
C ARG A 361 4.86 -25.03 8.00
N LEU A 362 4.88 -23.85 8.60
CA LEU A 362 6.04 -22.97 8.63
C LEU A 362 6.45 -22.79 10.09
N GLY A 363 7.71 -23.09 10.41
CA GLY A 363 8.23 -23.03 11.78
C GLY A 363 9.69 -22.63 11.84
N GLY A 364 10.22 -22.54 13.07
CA GLY A 364 11.57 -22.07 13.30
C GLY A 364 11.76 -20.63 12.85
N ASN A 365 12.92 -20.33 12.25
CA ASN A 365 13.22 -19.04 11.64
C ASN A 365 13.06 -19.17 10.12
N THR A 366 11.82 -19.31 9.66
CA THR A 366 11.51 -19.47 8.23
C THR A 366 11.13 -18.12 7.62
N ILE A 367 11.68 -17.77 6.46
CA ILE A 367 11.33 -16.57 5.70
C ILE A 367 10.87 -16.98 4.30
N VAL A 368 9.66 -16.57 3.93
CA VAL A 368 9.09 -16.81 2.59
C VAL A 368 8.67 -15.48 1.99
N LYS A 369 9.31 -15.06 0.89
CA LYS A 369 8.97 -13.85 0.14
C LYS A 369 8.17 -14.21 -1.11
N ALA A 370 6.84 -14.36 -0.98
CA ALA A 370 6.02 -14.94 -2.04
C ALA A 370 4.57 -14.42 -2.06
N VAL A 371 3.93 -14.60 -3.20
CA VAL A 371 2.47 -14.66 -3.31
C VAL A 371 2.04 -16.12 -3.07
N ILE A 372 1.22 -16.36 -2.05
CA ILE A 372 0.70 -17.71 -1.75
C ILE A 372 -0.81 -17.76 -2.00
N GLU A 373 -1.22 -18.62 -2.94
CA GLU A 373 -2.59 -18.83 -3.36
C GLU A 373 -2.97 -20.31 -3.20
N ALA A 374 -3.42 -20.67 -2.01
CA ALA A 374 -3.75 -22.03 -1.62
C ALA A 374 -5.13 -22.09 -0.94
N PRO A 375 -6.21 -21.68 -1.62
CA PRO A 375 -7.51 -21.40 -0.98
C PRO A 375 -8.19 -22.60 -0.35
N GLN A 376 -7.76 -23.82 -0.69
CA GLN A 376 -8.27 -25.08 -0.14
C GLN A 376 -7.40 -25.63 1.00
N GLN A 377 -6.23 -25.03 1.23
CA GLN A 377 -5.23 -25.55 2.17
C GLN A 377 -5.30 -24.86 3.53
N ARG A 378 -4.94 -25.62 4.57
CA ARG A 378 -4.79 -25.10 5.92
C ARG A 378 -3.32 -24.78 6.16
N MET A 379 -3.03 -23.60 6.69
CA MET A 379 -1.68 -23.15 6.99
C MET A 379 -1.47 -22.88 8.48
N VAL A 380 -0.33 -23.34 9.00
CA VAL A 380 0.08 -23.13 10.39
C VAL A 380 1.48 -22.51 10.41
N MET A 381 1.56 -21.28 10.89
CA MET A 381 2.80 -20.55 11.14
C MET A 381 3.12 -20.52 12.63
N ARG A 382 4.39 -20.77 13.00
CA ARG A 382 4.85 -20.79 14.39
C ARG A 382 6.24 -20.16 14.51
N ASP A 383 6.61 -19.93 15.76
CA ASP A 383 7.94 -19.46 16.16
C ASP A 383 8.26 -18.11 15.54
N GLU A 384 9.34 -17.96 14.78
CA GLU A 384 9.74 -16.71 14.10
C GLU A 384 9.43 -16.76 12.59
N ALA A 385 8.52 -17.64 12.16
CA ALA A 385 8.17 -17.76 10.75
C ALA A 385 7.55 -16.46 10.19
N LEU A 386 8.12 -15.97 9.11
CA LEU A 386 7.75 -14.73 8.44
C LEU A 386 7.35 -15.02 6.99
N ILE A 387 6.21 -14.46 6.57
CA ILE A 387 5.85 -14.37 5.15
C ILE A 387 5.83 -12.90 4.74
N ALA A 388 6.58 -12.55 3.69
CA ALA A 388 6.55 -11.24 3.07
C ALA A 388 5.86 -11.35 1.69
N GLY A 389 4.77 -10.63 1.50
CA GLY A 389 3.88 -10.78 0.33
C GLY A 389 2.42 -10.91 0.72
N ARG A 390 1.66 -11.76 0.03
CA ARG A 390 0.22 -12.00 0.29
C ARG A 390 -0.10 -13.47 0.46
N ILE A 391 -1.18 -13.77 1.17
CA ILE A 391 -1.60 -15.15 1.44
C ILE A 391 -3.12 -15.28 1.24
N ALA A 392 -3.54 -16.31 0.52
CA ALA A 392 -4.92 -16.77 0.42
C ALA A 392 -4.99 -18.25 0.77
N VAL A 393 -5.65 -18.60 1.88
CA VAL A 393 -5.75 -19.99 2.40
C VAL A 393 -7.15 -20.29 2.95
N ASP A 394 -7.50 -21.55 3.16
CA ASP A 394 -8.77 -21.91 3.83
C ASP A 394 -8.74 -21.50 5.32
N HIS A 395 -7.69 -21.95 6.03
CA HIS A 395 -7.54 -21.66 7.45
C HIS A 395 -6.11 -21.25 7.78
N LEU A 396 -5.95 -20.09 8.42
CA LEU A 396 -4.64 -19.60 8.85
C LEU A 396 -4.52 -19.61 10.38
N ARG A 397 -3.49 -20.27 10.89
CA ARG A 397 -3.15 -20.24 12.32
C ARG A 397 -1.74 -19.73 12.56
N MET A 398 -1.61 -18.63 13.27
CA MET A 398 -0.34 -18.02 13.67
C MET A 398 -0.13 -18.16 15.18
N ARG A 399 1.09 -18.49 15.59
CA ARG A 399 1.49 -18.61 17.00
C ARG A 399 2.88 -18.02 17.24
N HIS A 400 3.20 -17.79 18.52
CA HIS A 400 4.49 -17.26 18.99
C HIS A 400 4.79 -15.89 18.37
N GLU A 401 5.83 -15.75 17.55
CA GLU A 401 6.27 -14.47 16.95
C GLU A 401 6.06 -14.46 15.43
N ALA A 402 5.27 -15.40 14.90
CA ALA A 402 5.01 -15.49 13.47
C ALA A 402 4.42 -14.19 12.90
N SER A 403 4.91 -13.76 11.75
CA SER A 403 4.55 -12.47 11.16
C SER A 403 4.23 -12.55 9.66
N ILE A 404 3.35 -11.66 9.21
CA ILE A 404 3.02 -11.47 7.79
C ILE A 404 3.25 -10.02 7.44
N HIS A 405 4.03 -9.76 6.40
CA HIS A 405 4.45 -8.43 5.96
C HIS A 405 3.90 -8.19 4.54
N TYR A 406 2.85 -7.38 4.42
CA TYR A 406 2.19 -7.12 3.15
C TYR A 406 2.85 -5.99 2.36
N ASP A 407 3.09 -6.21 1.07
CA ASP A 407 3.45 -5.17 0.11
C ASP A 407 2.18 -4.63 -0.59
N HIS A 408 1.94 -3.32 -0.46
CA HIS A 408 0.87 -2.64 -1.17
C HIS A 408 1.08 -2.57 -2.69
N GLY A 409 2.29 -2.86 -3.19
CA GLY A 409 2.55 -3.04 -4.62
C GLY A 409 1.78 -4.20 -5.26
N LEU A 410 1.31 -5.17 -4.44
CA LEU A 410 0.47 -6.28 -4.89
C LEU A 410 -1.00 -5.91 -5.11
N ASP A 411 -1.39 -4.68 -4.77
CA ASP A 411 -2.75 -4.16 -4.96
C ASP A 411 -2.90 -3.59 -6.38
N THR A 412 -3.61 -4.31 -7.25
CA THR A 412 -3.76 -3.91 -8.66
C THR A 412 -4.86 -2.87 -8.88
N GLY A 413 -5.57 -2.45 -7.82
CA GLY A 413 -6.62 -1.46 -7.96
C GLY A 413 -8.02 -2.02 -8.19
N ASN A 414 -8.12 -3.32 -8.52
CA ASN A 414 -9.32 -3.91 -9.11
C ASN A 414 -10.12 -4.79 -8.13
N GLY A 415 -9.50 -5.11 -6.99
CA GLY A 415 -10.03 -6.06 -6.02
C GLY A 415 -11.19 -5.53 -5.16
N PRO A 416 -11.92 -6.44 -4.48
CA PRO A 416 -13.04 -6.12 -3.58
C PRO A 416 -12.65 -5.17 -2.44
N ALA A 417 -11.40 -5.23 -1.99
CA ALA A 417 -10.86 -4.38 -0.93
C ALA A 417 -10.97 -2.89 -1.28
N GLN A 418 -10.71 -2.53 -2.54
CA GLN A 418 -10.75 -1.16 -2.97
C GLN A 418 -12.16 -0.70 -3.33
N ARG A 419 -13.04 -1.56 -3.86
CA ARG A 419 -14.48 -1.25 -4.03
C ARG A 419 -15.14 -0.88 -2.69
N SER A 420 -14.77 -1.63 -1.66
CA SER A 420 -15.18 -1.41 -0.29
C SER A 420 -14.69 -0.07 0.27
N ALA A 421 -13.44 0.29 0.00
CA ALA A 421 -12.89 1.60 0.36
C ALA A 421 -13.49 2.76 -0.46
N ALA A 422 -13.85 2.48 -1.72
CA ALA A 422 -14.29 3.43 -2.73
C ALA A 422 -15.77 3.80 -2.68
N ASP A 423 -16.60 3.17 -1.82
CA ASP A 423 -18.05 3.40 -1.79
C ASP A 423 -18.38 4.92 -1.75
N PRO A 424 -18.80 5.51 -2.90
CA PRO A 424 -18.83 6.95 -3.12
C PRO A 424 -19.97 7.62 -2.33
N LEU A 425 -20.93 6.83 -1.83
CA LEU A 425 -21.98 7.31 -0.96
C LEU A 425 -21.44 7.71 0.42
N SER A 426 -20.33 7.12 0.87
CA SER A 426 -19.75 7.40 2.19
C SER A 426 -18.86 8.65 2.23
N ILE A 427 -18.16 9.00 1.14
CA ILE A 427 -17.23 10.14 1.10
C ILE A 427 -18.01 11.45 1.02
N ARG A 428 -19.01 11.53 0.15
CA ARG A 428 -19.87 12.71 0.05
C ARG A 428 -20.59 12.93 1.37
N GLU A 429 -21.17 11.91 1.97
CA GLU A 429 -21.79 12.03 3.30
C GLU A 429 -20.79 12.33 4.42
N ARG A 430 -19.55 11.82 4.39
CA ARG A 430 -18.51 12.18 5.38
C ARG A 430 -18.05 13.62 5.22
N ILE A 431 -17.88 14.11 4.00
CA ILE A 431 -17.53 15.50 3.71
C ILE A 431 -18.70 16.41 4.09
N THR A 432 -19.93 16.09 3.70
CA THR A 432 -21.14 16.84 4.08
C THR A 432 -21.35 16.80 5.60
N ARG A 433 -21.15 15.67 6.28
CA ARG A 433 -21.24 15.60 7.76
C ARG A 433 -20.11 16.35 8.46
N ARG A 434 -18.87 16.33 7.94
CA ARG A 434 -17.75 17.11 8.50
C ARG A 434 -17.92 18.60 8.26
N LEU A 435 -18.36 19.00 7.07
CA LEU A 435 -18.67 20.39 6.74
C LEU A 435 -19.86 20.86 7.56
N ASN A 436 -20.95 20.11 7.64
CA ASN A 436 -22.12 20.47 8.44
C ASN A 436 -21.79 20.54 9.94
N ARG A 437 -20.95 19.68 10.48
CA ARG A 437 -20.48 19.79 11.87
C ARG A 437 -19.58 21.01 12.07
N ARG A 438 -18.66 21.30 11.16
CA ARG A 438 -17.80 22.49 11.23
C ARG A 438 -18.59 23.78 11.04
N PHE A 439 -19.58 23.80 10.16
CA PHE A 439 -20.50 24.93 9.97
C PHE A 439 -21.42 25.10 11.17
N ALA A 440 -21.95 24.02 11.76
CA ALA A 440 -22.76 24.09 12.98
C ALA A 440 -21.93 24.59 14.18
N ASP A 441 -20.70 24.11 14.34
CA ASP A 441 -19.78 24.60 15.38
C ASP A 441 -19.37 26.06 15.14
N LEU A 442 -19.19 26.47 13.89
CA LEU A 442 -18.86 27.85 13.53
C LEU A 442 -20.06 28.79 13.74
N LEU A 443 -21.28 28.36 13.39
CA LEU A 443 -22.53 29.08 13.66
C LEU A 443 -22.80 29.21 15.17
N ASN A 444 -22.51 28.16 15.95
CA ASN A 444 -22.63 28.18 17.41
C ASN A 444 -21.55 29.03 18.09
N ARG A 445 -20.33 29.11 17.52
CA ARG A 445 -19.22 29.91 18.07
C ARG A 445 -19.31 31.39 17.75
N PHE A 446 -19.86 31.76 16.60
CA PHE A 446 -19.92 33.17 16.19
C PHE A 446 -21.24 33.86 16.46
N GLY A 447 -22.31 33.11 16.82
CA GLY A 447 -23.64 33.66 16.99
C GLY A 447 -24.18 34.13 15.63
N ASN A 448 -25.25 33.49 15.15
CA ASN A 448 -25.85 33.67 13.83
C ASN A 448 -25.84 35.14 13.32
N PRO A 449 -24.87 35.56 12.47
CA PRO A 449 -24.78 36.94 11.99
C PRO A 449 -25.63 37.18 10.73
N PHE A 450 -26.33 36.16 10.23
CA PHE A 450 -27.08 36.19 8.96
C PHE A 450 -28.60 36.11 9.12
N ASN A 451 -29.13 36.34 10.32
CA ASN A 451 -30.58 36.41 10.57
C ASN A 451 -31.19 37.73 10.05
N GLY A 452 -31.03 38.00 8.75
CA GLY A 452 -31.64 39.18 8.12
C GLY A 452 -31.57 39.28 6.59
N VAL A 453 -30.95 38.37 5.84
CA VAL A 453 -30.85 38.53 4.36
C VAL A 453 -31.03 37.23 3.57
N LEU A 454 -32.03 36.42 3.90
CA LEU A 454 -32.59 35.44 2.96
C LEU A 454 -34.10 35.30 3.22
N ASP A 455 -34.85 36.29 2.74
CA ASP A 455 -36.28 36.11 2.45
C ASP A 455 -36.37 35.35 1.10
N PRO A 456 -37.02 34.18 1.02
CA PRO A 456 -37.08 33.38 -0.20
C PRO A 456 -38.23 33.78 -1.13
N GLU A 457 -38.67 35.04 -1.11
CA GLU A 457 -39.72 35.52 -2.00
C GLU A 457 -39.36 36.90 -2.59
N GLY A 458 -38.99 36.94 -3.87
CA GLY A 458 -38.94 38.21 -4.60
C GLY A 458 -37.94 38.32 -5.75
N THR A 459 -38.45 38.11 -6.98
CA THR A 459 -38.01 38.74 -8.24
C THR A 459 -36.60 38.44 -8.77
N THR A 460 -36.58 37.62 -9.82
CA THR A 460 -35.60 37.61 -10.91
C THR A 460 -35.40 39.02 -11.47
N GLN A 461 -34.31 39.68 -11.09
CA GLN A 461 -33.69 40.72 -11.92
C GLN A 461 -32.25 40.34 -12.20
N GLN A 462 -32.01 39.93 -13.46
CA GLN A 462 -30.69 39.86 -14.07
C GLN A 462 -30.01 41.22 -13.91
N ARG A 463 -29.00 41.29 -13.03
CA ARG A 463 -27.99 42.33 -13.08
C ARG A 463 -26.90 41.88 -14.05
N SER A 464 -26.93 42.43 -15.25
CA SER A 464 -25.79 42.41 -16.17
C SER A 464 -24.60 43.13 -15.52
N SER A 465 -23.50 42.42 -15.30
CA SER A 465 -22.21 43.04 -14.96
C SER A 465 -21.67 43.79 -16.19
N SER A 466 -21.09 44.97 -15.96
CA SER A 466 -20.57 45.87 -16.99
C SER A 466 -19.23 45.44 -17.60
N PHE A 467 -18.83 44.18 -17.40
CA PHE A 467 -17.66 43.57 -18.02
C PHE A 467 -18.17 42.34 -18.77
N GLY A 468 -18.43 42.50 -20.06
CA GLY A 468 -19.02 41.49 -20.94
C GLY A 468 -18.15 40.24 -21.12
N ILE A 469 -17.98 39.45 -20.07
CA ILE A 469 -17.42 38.11 -20.10
C ILE A 469 -18.43 37.19 -19.42
N SER A 470 -19.24 36.52 -20.22
CA SER A 470 -20.09 35.41 -19.80
C SER A 470 -19.22 34.16 -19.55
N ALA A 471 -18.34 34.20 -18.55
CA ALA A 471 -17.48 33.07 -18.18
C ALA A 471 -18.16 32.08 -17.21
N ASP A 472 -19.18 32.50 -16.46
CA ASP A 472 -19.78 31.65 -15.43
C ASP A 472 -20.80 30.61 -15.97
N ALA A 473 -21.25 30.76 -17.22
CA ALA A 473 -22.28 29.87 -17.79
C ALA A 473 -21.73 28.58 -18.41
N ALA A 474 -20.43 28.52 -18.77
CA ALA A 474 -19.88 27.40 -19.53
C ALA A 474 -19.32 26.26 -18.66
N TRP A 475 -18.70 26.56 -17.52
CA TRP A 475 -18.08 25.50 -16.70
C TRP A 475 -19.08 24.66 -15.90
N SER A 476 -20.27 25.19 -15.63
CA SER A 476 -21.31 24.55 -14.82
C SER A 476 -22.31 23.74 -15.63
N SER A 477 -22.35 23.95 -16.95
CA SER A 477 -23.29 23.31 -17.86
C SER A 477 -22.77 22.03 -18.50
N ASP A 478 -21.45 21.82 -18.52
CA ASP A 478 -20.84 20.57 -19.00
C ASP A 478 -19.52 20.28 -18.24
N PRO A 479 -19.59 19.84 -16.96
CA PRO A 479 -18.40 19.41 -16.24
C PRO A 479 -17.76 18.24 -17.01
N SER A 480 -16.48 18.35 -17.34
CA SER A 480 -15.75 17.29 -18.05
C SER A 480 -16.00 15.94 -17.39
N ASN A 481 -16.36 14.94 -18.19
CA ASN A 481 -16.68 13.61 -17.70
C ASN A 481 -15.43 13.07 -16.97
N ARG A 482 -15.54 12.90 -15.65
CA ARG A 482 -14.46 12.37 -14.81
C ARG A 482 -14.56 10.86 -14.81
N GLU A 483 -14.15 10.28 -15.92
CA GLU A 483 -14.31 8.86 -16.19
C GLU A 483 -13.37 8.01 -15.34
N VAL A 484 -12.26 8.58 -14.84
CA VAL A 484 -11.24 7.85 -14.08
C VAL A 484 -11.33 8.15 -12.59
N GLN A 485 -11.47 7.10 -11.77
CA GLN A 485 -11.47 7.23 -10.32
C GLN A 485 -10.04 7.31 -9.79
N VAL A 486 -9.75 8.39 -9.04
CA VAL A 486 -8.43 8.63 -8.43
C VAL A 486 -8.61 8.73 -6.91
N GLU A 487 -7.95 7.85 -6.18
CA GLU A 487 -7.84 7.92 -4.72
C GLU A 487 -6.61 8.76 -4.34
N LEU A 488 -6.80 9.80 -3.52
CA LEU A 488 -5.73 10.71 -3.11
C LEU A 488 -5.43 10.57 -1.61
N GLN A 489 -4.17 10.31 -1.29
CA GLN A 489 -3.67 10.37 0.08
C GLN A 489 -2.67 11.50 0.22
N LEU A 490 -2.99 12.48 1.08
CA LEU A 490 -2.13 13.64 1.32
C LEU A 490 -1.02 13.28 2.31
N MET A 491 0.24 13.42 1.90
CA MET A 491 1.39 13.29 2.79
C MET A 491 1.64 14.65 3.44
N MET A 492 1.17 14.84 4.67
CA MET A 492 1.43 16.07 5.41
C MET A 492 2.90 16.10 5.86
N HIS A 493 3.76 16.69 5.05
CA HIS A 493 5.00 17.27 5.56
C HIS A 493 4.65 18.67 6.10
N GLY A 494 4.56 18.79 7.42
CA GLY A 494 4.60 20.11 8.06
C GLY A 494 5.91 20.77 7.63
N GLY A 495 5.84 21.98 7.08
CA GLY A 495 7.04 22.75 6.76
C GLY A 495 7.95 22.79 7.99
N ASP A 496 9.25 22.58 7.78
CA ASP A 496 10.26 22.53 8.83
C ASP A 496 10.26 23.83 9.63
N THR A 497 9.47 23.85 10.71
CA THR A 497 9.36 25.00 11.60
C THR A 497 10.69 25.30 12.26
N ARG A 498 11.61 24.33 12.39
CA ARG A 498 12.94 24.55 12.96
C ARG A 498 13.84 25.32 12.01
N ARG A 499 13.75 25.09 10.70
CA ARG A 499 14.48 25.88 9.70
C ARG A 499 13.92 27.30 9.57
N TRP A 500 12.61 27.47 9.74
CA TRP A 500 12.02 28.81 9.87
C TRP A 500 12.45 29.51 11.17
N GLU A 501 12.39 28.81 12.31
CA GLU A 501 12.84 29.31 13.62
C GLU A 501 14.32 29.65 13.63
N SER A 502 15.19 28.87 12.96
CA SER A 502 16.63 29.14 12.86
C SER A 502 16.92 30.40 12.03
N LEU A 503 16.19 30.60 10.93
CA LEU A 503 16.30 31.81 10.10
C LEU A 503 15.83 33.07 10.85
N VAL A 504 14.82 32.94 11.71
CA VAL A 504 14.35 34.03 12.58
C VAL A 504 15.31 34.27 13.75
N ALA A 505 15.88 33.21 14.34
CA ALA A 505 16.82 33.29 15.46
C ALA A 505 18.20 33.85 15.06
N GLU A 506 18.63 33.64 13.82
CA GLU A 506 19.92 34.15 13.31
C GLU A 506 19.93 35.65 12.99
N GLY A 507 18.78 36.35 13.03
CA GLY A 507 18.72 37.81 12.87
C GLY A 507 19.29 38.34 11.55
N LYS A 508 19.45 37.49 10.53
CA LYS A 508 19.92 37.90 9.19
C LYS A 508 18.75 38.40 8.34
N SER A 509 18.15 39.52 8.75
CA SER A 509 17.44 40.40 7.83
C SER A 509 18.45 41.35 7.18
N GLY A 510 19.26 40.81 6.27
CA GLY A 510 20.28 41.58 5.55
C GLY A 510 20.58 40.91 4.22
N ALA A 511 19.99 41.48 3.17
CA ALA A 511 20.23 41.28 1.73
C ALA A 511 21.25 40.22 1.30
N ILE A 512 20.80 39.27 0.47
CA ILE A 512 21.26 38.98 -0.91
C ILE A 512 20.65 37.62 -1.35
N TRP A 513 19.85 37.72 -2.43
CA TRP A 513 19.57 36.79 -3.55
C TRP A 513 19.68 35.27 -3.37
#